data_AF-A0A3L7T9V8-F1
#
_entry.id   AF-A0A3L7T9V8-F1
#
_cell.length_a   1.000
_cell.length_b   1.000
_cell.length_c   1.000
_cell.angle_alpha   90.00
_cell.angle_beta   90.00
_cell.angle_gamma   90.00
#
_symmetry.space_group_name_H-M   'P 1'
#
loop_
_entity.id
_entity.type
_entity.pdbx_description
1 polymer ?
#
loop_
_entity_poly.entity_id
_entity_poly.type
_entity_poly.pdbx_seq_one_letter_code
_entity_poly.pdbx_strand_id
1 'polypeptide(L)'
;MNHVVFNSFPSTHATWIDLTLAQGGDGVRAVQRHLMERYRDALLAYASVLPARSVAEPADLVAGFFARRVGSDGFIDAWRASGLPMHRYLMNGLSLDARTLLRSERREAVRRKRYAMLEAVEAHTRARREADAEVRFERVWARAMVGEACERLRVECERANDAASWESFEAHVMRGASYAAIARARGDHASNAEERLAVAVRRLLRRMRATLRELLQEEGVAEDELDRELRLVSARLRG
;
A
#
# COMPACT_ATOMS: atom_id res chain seq x y z
N MET A 1 2.03 4.38 44.58
CA MET A 1 3.13 3.56 44.04
C MET A 1 3.13 3.72 42.54
N ASN A 2 4.14 4.41 42.02
CA ASN A 2 4.22 4.86 40.63
C ASN A 2 4.51 3.67 39.70
N HIS A 3 3.65 3.46 38.70
CA HIS A 3 3.97 2.60 37.58
C HIS A 3 5.00 3.28 36.69
N VAL A 4 6.09 2.55 36.48
CA VAL A 4 7.24 2.90 35.64
C VAL A 4 6.75 3.13 34.20
N VAL A 5 7.04 4.33 33.69
CA VAL A 5 6.92 4.69 32.28
C VAL A 5 7.89 3.80 31.50
N PHE A 6 7.38 2.94 30.62
CA PHE A 6 8.22 2.28 29.63
C PHE A 6 8.78 3.36 28.71
N ASN A 7 10.07 3.62 28.91
CA ASN A 7 10.89 4.48 28.09
C ASN A 7 10.96 3.83 26.69
N SER A 8 10.06 4.24 25.80
CA SER A 8 10.12 3.83 24.40
C SER A 8 11.35 4.50 23.81
N PHE A 9 12.46 3.76 23.72
CA PHE A 9 13.64 4.20 23.00
C PHE A 9 13.20 4.62 21.59
N PRO A 10 13.55 5.83 21.11
CA PRO A 10 13.24 6.21 19.74
C PRO A 10 14.00 5.27 18.81
N SER A 11 13.28 4.54 17.95
CA SER A 11 13.93 3.81 16.86
C SER A 11 14.71 4.84 16.05
N THR A 12 16.04 4.69 15.98
CA THR A 12 16.95 5.65 15.34
C THR A 12 16.79 5.70 13.81
N HIS A 13 15.74 5.09 13.28
CA HIS A 13 15.44 5.03 11.86
C HIS A 13 14.30 5.99 11.55
N ALA A 14 14.63 7.27 11.43
CA ALA A 14 13.68 8.26 10.92
C ALA A 14 13.30 7.84 9.49
N THR A 15 12.02 7.53 9.29
CA THR A 15 11.49 7.20 7.96
C THR A 15 11.49 8.44 7.08
N TRP A 16 11.34 8.29 5.76
CA TRP A 16 11.16 9.45 4.88
C TRP A 16 10.05 10.36 5.39
N ILE A 17 8.91 9.78 5.82
CA ILE A 17 7.80 10.52 6.43
C ILE A 17 8.27 11.31 7.66
N ASP A 18 9.06 10.71 8.56
CA ASP A 18 9.56 11.41 9.75
C ASP A 18 10.49 12.58 9.42
N LEU A 19 11.43 12.35 8.49
CA LEU A 19 12.37 13.37 8.02
C LEU A 19 11.65 14.53 7.32
N THR A 20 10.61 14.22 6.53
CA THR A 20 9.81 15.25 5.87
C THR A 20 8.98 16.03 6.87
N LEU A 21 8.39 15.39 7.88
CA LEU A 21 7.60 16.07 8.91
C LEU A 21 8.45 17.01 9.79
N ALA A 22 9.73 16.71 9.98
CA ALA A 22 10.66 17.60 10.68
C ALA A 22 10.85 18.98 9.99
N GLN A 23 10.43 19.11 8.73
CA GLN A 23 10.47 20.37 7.96
C GLN A 23 9.29 21.30 8.27
N GLY A 24 8.41 20.94 9.21
CA GLY A 24 7.28 21.77 9.63
C GLY A 24 6.11 21.75 8.63
N GLY A 25 5.44 22.89 8.45
CA GLY A 25 4.18 22.97 7.69
C GLY A 25 4.28 22.56 6.21
N ASP A 26 5.41 22.85 5.55
CA ASP A 26 5.67 22.38 4.18
C ASP A 26 5.88 20.86 4.12
N GLY A 27 6.53 20.31 5.14
CA GLY A 27 6.70 18.87 5.33
C GLY A 27 5.37 18.13 5.44
N VAL A 28 4.45 18.66 6.25
CA VAL A 28 3.10 18.07 6.39
C VAL A 28 2.38 18.03 5.05
N ARG A 29 2.41 19.13 4.27
CA ARG A 29 1.80 19.16 2.94
C ARG A 29 2.45 18.18 1.97
N ALA A 30 3.77 18.04 2.01
CA ALA A 30 4.49 17.08 1.17
C ALA A 30 4.10 15.63 1.51
N VAL A 31 3.99 15.28 2.79
CA VAL A 31 3.51 13.96 3.22
C VAL A 31 2.06 13.74 2.77
N GLN A 32 1.16 14.70 2.97
CA GLN A 32 -0.23 14.55 2.55
C GLN A 32 -0.37 14.30 1.04
N ARG A 33 0.41 15.02 0.22
CA ARG A 33 0.46 14.79 -1.24
C ARG A 33 1.01 13.40 -1.57
N HIS A 34 2.11 12.99 -0.92
CA HIS A 34 2.66 11.65 -1.09
C HIS A 34 1.62 10.56 -0.77
N LEU A 35 0.90 10.70 0.36
CA LEU A 35 -0.16 9.76 0.73
C LEU A 35 -1.29 9.73 -0.29
N MET A 36 -1.68 10.88 -0.83
CA MET A 36 -2.70 10.95 -1.87
C MET A 36 -2.23 10.25 -3.14
N GLU A 37 -1.06 10.57 -3.67
CA GLU A 37 -0.50 9.96 -4.88
C GLU A 37 -0.31 8.45 -4.71
N ARG A 38 0.13 8.01 -3.53
CA ARG A 38 0.44 6.61 -3.24
C ARG A 38 -0.78 5.74 -3.04
N TYR A 39 -1.77 6.22 -2.29
CA TYR A 39 -2.86 5.39 -1.81
C TYR A 39 -4.19 5.60 -2.53
N ARG A 40 -4.32 6.62 -3.39
CA ARG A 40 -5.58 6.94 -4.06
C ARG A 40 -6.22 5.74 -4.74
N ASP A 41 -5.49 5.01 -5.57
CA ASP A 41 -6.09 3.91 -6.35
C ASP A 41 -6.49 2.72 -5.48
N ALA A 42 -5.70 2.42 -4.44
CA ALA A 42 -6.05 1.39 -3.47
C ALA A 42 -7.32 1.80 -2.68
N LEU A 43 -7.39 3.05 -2.23
CA LEU A 43 -8.55 3.60 -1.52
C LEU A 43 -9.79 3.67 -2.40
N LEU A 44 -9.66 3.95 -3.71
CA LEU A 44 -10.77 3.89 -4.67
C LEU A 44 -11.29 2.46 -4.82
N ALA A 45 -10.40 1.49 -4.97
CA ALA A 45 -10.77 0.08 -5.03
C ALA A 45 -11.51 -0.36 -3.76
N TYR A 46 -11.06 0.09 -2.58
CA TYR A 46 -11.75 -0.12 -1.31
C TYR A 46 -13.13 0.54 -1.28
N ALA A 47 -13.21 1.84 -1.58
CA ALA A 47 -14.43 2.62 -1.55
C ALA A 47 -15.51 2.09 -2.50
N SER A 48 -15.13 1.51 -3.64
CA SER A 48 -16.04 0.97 -4.66
C SER A 48 -16.99 -0.13 -4.15
N VAL A 49 -16.63 -0.78 -3.05
CA VAL A 49 -17.38 -1.88 -2.43
C VAL A 49 -17.89 -1.54 -1.03
N LEU A 50 -17.55 -0.36 -0.50
CA LEU A 50 -18.09 0.10 0.76
C LEU A 50 -19.60 0.36 0.64
N PRO A 51 -20.39 0.13 1.71
CA PRO A 51 -21.81 0.48 1.71
C PRO A 51 -22.06 1.97 1.41
N ALA A 52 -21.10 2.85 1.71
CA ALA A 52 -21.21 4.29 1.50
C ALA A 52 -21.31 4.71 0.03
N ARG A 53 -20.99 3.81 -0.92
CA ARG A 53 -21.22 4.04 -2.35
C ARG A 53 -22.68 4.30 -2.70
N SER A 54 -23.62 3.95 -1.81
CA SER A 54 -25.04 4.24 -2.01
C SER A 54 -25.39 5.71 -1.78
N VAL A 55 -24.50 6.50 -1.18
CA VAL A 55 -24.74 7.91 -0.86
C VAL A 55 -23.76 8.87 -1.54
N ALA A 56 -22.60 8.40 -1.98
CA ALA A 56 -21.63 9.19 -2.73
C ALA A 56 -20.78 8.30 -3.64
N GLU A 57 -20.25 8.87 -4.74
CA GLU A 57 -19.35 8.15 -5.62
C GLU A 57 -18.03 7.81 -4.90
N PRO A 58 -17.37 6.68 -5.23
CA PRO A 58 -16.10 6.29 -4.60
C PRO A 58 -15.02 7.37 -4.67
N ALA A 59 -14.96 8.12 -5.77
CA ALA A 59 -14.02 9.23 -5.93
C ALA A 59 -14.28 10.36 -4.94
N ASP A 60 -15.54 10.71 -4.71
CA ASP A 60 -15.93 11.75 -3.76
C ASP A 60 -15.72 11.32 -2.31
N LEU A 61 -15.94 10.03 -2.01
CA LEU A 61 -15.62 9.45 -0.70
C LEU A 61 -14.12 9.60 -0.38
N VAL A 62 -13.26 9.22 -1.33
CA VAL A 62 -11.81 9.29 -1.17
C VAL A 62 -11.34 10.75 -1.10
N ALA A 63 -11.78 11.63 -2.01
CA ALA A 63 -11.42 13.04 -2.01
C ALA A 63 -11.88 13.74 -0.71
N GLY A 64 -13.11 13.47 -0.27
CA GLY A 64 -13.67 13.99 0.97
C GLY A 64 -12.91 13.48 2.21
N PHE A 65 -12.49 12.21 2.22
CA PHE A 65 -11.64 11.66 3.27
C PHE A 65 -10.28 12.37 3.34
N PHE A 66 -9.61 12.56 2.20
CA PHE A 66 -8.34 13.30 2.18
C PHE A 66 -8.52 14.73 2.68
N ALA A 67 -9.56 15.44 2.24
CA ALA A 67 -9.81 16.82 2.66
C ALA A 67 -10.17 16.96 4.14
N ARG A 68 -11.04 16.09 4.68
CA ARG A 68 -11.55 16.20 6.05
C ARG A 68 -10.67 15.56 7.11
N ARG A 69 -9.94 14.49 6.76
CA ARG A 69 -9.20 13.65 7.71
C ARG A 69 -7.70 13.76 7.49
N VAL A 70 -7.21 13.45 6.31
CA VAL A 70 -5.76 13.48 6.05
C VAL A 70 -5.22 14.92 6.11
N GLY A 71 -6.04 15.88 5.68
CA GLY A 71 -5.80 17.31 5.75
C GLY A 71 -5.89 17.93 7.15
N SER A 72 -6.47 17.22 8.14
CA SER A 72 -6.69 17.79 9.48
C SER A 72 -5.43 17.75 10.34
N ASP A 73 -5.29 18.76 11.20
CA ASP A 73 -4.24 18.79 12.22
C ASP A 73 -4.29 17.53 13.10
N GLY A 74 -3.13 16.94 13.36
CA GLY A 74 -2.98 15.76 14.22
C GLY A 74 -3.30 14.41 13.57
N PHE A 75 -3.69 14.34 12.30
CA PHE A 75 -3.90 13.04 11.62
C PHE A 75 -2.65 12.15 11.65
N ILE A 76 -1.50 12.77 11.36
CA ILE A 76 -0.20 12.12 11.32
C ILE A 76 0.27 11.71 12.73
N ASP A 77 0.03 12.54 13.74
CA ASP A 77 0.38 12.21 15.12
C ASP A 77 -0.49 11.06 15.65
N ALA A 78 -1.78 11.06 15.31
CA ALA A 78 -2.68 9.96 15.63
C ALA A 78 -2.28 8.66 14.91
N TRP A 79 -1.80 8.75 13.67
CA TRP A 79 -1.23 7.60 12.97
C TRP A 79 0.00 7.05 13.70
N ARG A 80 0.98 7.90 14.03
CA ARG A 80 2.19 7.49 14.77
C ARG A 80 1.85 6.83 16.10
N ALA A 81 0.92 7.42 16.86
CA ALA A 81 0.46 6.88 18.13
C ALA A 81 -0.26 5.54 18.01
N SER A 82 -0.82 5.22 16.83
CA SER A 82 -1.53 3.95 16.60
C SER A 82 -0.62 2.74 16.47
N GLY A 83 0.65 2.94 16.07
CA GLY A 83 1.58 1.86 15.72
C GLY A 83 1.15 1.02 14.52
N LEU A 84 0.14 1.44 13.75
CA LEU A 84 -0.32 0.73 12.57
C LEU A 84 0.50 1.13 11.33
N PRO A 85 0.77 0.19 10.41
CA PRO A 85 1.27 0.55 9.08
C PRO A 85 0.34 1.56 8.38
N MET A 86 0.92 2.52 7.65
CA MET A 86 0.18 3.63 7.03
C MET A 86 -0.98 3.14 6.15
N HIS A 87 -0.76 2.11 5.32
CA HIS A 87 -1.80 1.52 4.46
C HIS A 87 -3.04 1.06 5.25
N ARG A 88 -2.83 0.38 6.38
CA ARG A 88 -3.92 -0.09 7.25
C ARG A 88 -4.60 1.06 7.97
N TYR A 89 -3.83 2.04 8.43
CA TYR A 89 -4.38 3.23 9.08
C TYR A 89 -5.28 4.03 8.13
N LEU A 90 -4.87 4.25 6.88
CA LEU A 90 -5.66 4.92 5.86
C LEU A 90 -6.95 4.16 5.51
N MET A 91 -6.85 2.83 5.33
CA MET A 91 -8.03 1.99 5.06
C MET A 91 -9.05 2.07 6.21
N ASN A 92 -8.59 1.95 7.46
CA ASN A 92 -9.44 2.07 8.64
C ASN A 92 -10.06 3.47 8.76
N GLY A 93 -9.26 4.51 8.49
CA GLY A 93 -9.70 5.89 8.48
C GLY A 93 -10.83 6.14 7.48
N LEU A 94 -10.67 5.67 6.24
CA LEU A 94 -11.68 5.80 5.18
C LEU A 94 -12.96 5.03 5.55
N SER A 95 -12.82 3.81 6.10
CA SER A 95 -13.96 3.02 6.56
C SER A 95 -14.77 3.75 7.65
N LEU A 96 -14.08 4.37 8.62
CA LEU A 96 -14.72 5.14 9.69
C LEU A 96 -15.39 6.42 9.17
N ASP A 97 -14.72 7.16 8.29
CA ASP A 97 -15.25 8.39 7.67
C ASP A 97 -16.51 8.07 6.83
N ALA A 98 -16.46 7.03 6.01
CA ALA A 98 -17.58 6.60 5.19
C ALA A 98 -18.79 6.14 6.02
N ARG A 99 -18.57 5.45 7.15
CA ARG A 99 -19.64 5.12 8.12
C ARG A 99 -20.22 6.36 8.78
N THR A 100 -19.41 7.39 9.02
CA THR A 100 -19.88 8.66 9.60
C THR A 100 -20.80 9.38 8.62
N LEU A 101 -20.43 9.44 7.33
CA LEU A 101 -21.26 9.98 6.26
C LEU A 101 -22.58 9.23 6.10
N LEU A 102 -22.55 7.89 6.09
CA LEU A 102 -23.77 7.08 6.05
C LEU A 102 -24.70 7.37 7.24
N ARG A 103 -24.15 7.55 8.44
CA ARG A 103 -24.95 7.87 9.63
C ARG A 103 -25.54 9.27 9.55
N SER A 104 -24.82 10.26 9.03
CA SER A 104 -25.37 11.61 8.85
C SER A 104 -26.51 11.61 7.83
N GLU A 105 -26.32 10.97 6.68
CA GLU A 105 -27.36 10.82 5.65
C GLU A 105 -28.59 10.09 6.18
N ARG A 106 -28.41 8.98 6.91
CA ARG A 106 -29.52 8.27 7.55
C ARG A 106 -30.27 9.14 8.56
N ARG A 107 -29.56 9.91 9.39
CA ARG A 107 -30.20 10.84 10.35
C ARG A 107 -31.00 11.91 9.62
N GLU A 108 -30.48 12.44 8.52
CA GLU A 108 -31.23 13.40 7.69
C GLU A 108 -32.43 12.77 6.99
N ALA A 109 -32.29 11.55 6.49
CA ALA A 109 -33.39 10.80 5.90
C ALA A 109 -34.47 10.47 6.93
N VAL A 110 -34.10 10.10 8.16
CA VAL A 110 -35.02 9.85 9.29
C VAL A 110 -35.70 11.15 9.75
N ARG A 111 -34.98 12.28 9.76
CA ARG A 111 -35.58 13.60 9.96
C ARG A 111 -36.59 13.94 8.85
N ARG A 112 -36.35 13.46 7.63
CA ARG A 112 -37.20 13.67 6.45
C ARG A 112 -38.35 12.65 6.31
N LYS A 113 -38.25 11.43 6.86
CA LYS A 113 -39.26 10.34 6.82
C LYS A 113 -39.15 9.42 8.05
N ARG A 114 -40.29 9.22 8.74
CA ARG A 114 -40.44 8.43 9.99
C ARG A 114 -40.38 6.91 9.72
N TYR A 115 -39.43 6.22 10.38
CA TYR A 115 -39.27 4.74 10.58
C TYR A 115 -39.14 3.85 9.31
N ALA A 116 -38.52 2.65 9.29
CA ALA A 116 -37.99 1.75 10.33
C ALA A 116 -36.94 0.74 9.78
N MET A 117 -36.13 0.22 10.72
CA MET A 117 -35.71 -1.18 11.00
C MET A 117 -35.37 -2.18 9.87
N LEU A 118 -34.10 -2.58 9.83
CA LEU A 118 -33.61 -3.90 9.38
C LEU A 118 -32.13 -4.07 9.79
N GLU A 119 -31.84 -4.59 10.98
CA GLU A 119 -30.46 -4.56 11.52
C GLU A 119 -29.73 -5.90 11.73
N ALA A 120 -30.35 -7.07 11.59
CA ALA A 120 -29.66 -8.34 11.90
C ALA A 120 -29.04 -9.06 10.68
N VAL A 121 -29.73 -9.13 9.55
CA VAL A 121 -29.23 -9.83 8.32
C VAL A 121 -28.22 -8.96 7.54
N GLU A 122 -28.28 -7.64 7.72
CA GLU A 122 -27.28 -6.70 7.18
C GLU A 122 -25.90 -6.88 7.83
N ALA A 123 -25.80 -7.32 9.08
CA ALA A 123 -24.54 -7.34 9.82
C ALA A 123 -23.54 -8.38 9.26
N HIS A 124 -24.01 -9.60 8.98
CA HIS A 124 -23.16 -10.67 8.45
C HIS A 124 -22.75 -10.43 6.98
N THR A 125 -23.69 -9.95 6.15
CA THR A 125 -23.41 -9.55 4.76
C THR A 125 -22.48 -8.35 4.69
N ARG A 126 -22.55 -7.42 5.65
CA ARG A 126 -21.62 -6.29 5.78
C ARG A 126 -20.21 -6.74 6.15
N ALA A 127 -20.05 -7.59 7.16
CA ALA A 127 -18.73 -8.09 7.57
C ALA A 127 -17.99 -8.81 6.43
N ARG A 128 -18.70 -9.65 5.66
CA ARG A 128 -18.12 -10.32 4.49
C ARG A 128 -17.71 -9.33 3.39
N ARG A 129 -18.56 -8.34 3.09
CA ARG A 129 -18.23 -7.29 2.10
C ARG A 129 -17.03 -6.45 2.53
N GLU A 130 -16.90 -6.17 3.83
CA GLU A 130 -15.73 -5.44 4.37
C GLU A 130 -14.44 -6.27 4.25
N ALA A 131 -14.49 -7.58 4.52
CA ALA A 131 -13.33 -8.46 4.32
C ALA A 131 -12.92 -8.56 2.84
N ASP A 132 -13.89 -8.70 1.93
CA ASP A 132 -13.62 -8.70 0.49
C ASP A 132 -13.06 -7.34 0.03
N ALA A 133 -13.51 -6.24 0.63
CA ALA A 133 -13.00 -4.90 0.36
C ALA A 133 -11.54 -4.75 0.80
N GLU A 134 -11.20 -5.19 2.00
CA GLU A 134 -9.84 -5.19 2.52
C GLU A 134 -8.92 -5.98 1.60
N VAL A 135 -9.31 -7.19 1.19
CA VAL A 135 -8.52 -7.99 0.24
C VAL A 135 -8.28 -7.25 -1.09
N ARG A 136 -9.29 -6.53 -1.62
CA ARG A 136 -9.12 -5.72 -2.84
C ARG A 136 -8.16 -4.55 -2.64
N PHE A 137 -8.30 -3.82 -1.54
CA PHE A 137 -7.38 -2.74 -1.16
C PHE A 137 -5.94 -3.24 -1.12
N GLU A 138 -5.73 -4.31 -0.34
CA GLU A 138 -4.42 -4.90 -0.10
C GLU A 138 -3.76 -5.41 -1.38
N ARG A 139 -4.55 -5.95 -2.33
CA ARG A 139 -4.06 -6.36 -3.65
C ARG A 139 -3.63 -5.18 -4.51
N VAL A 140 -4.44 -4.13 -4.60
CA VAL A 140 -4.12 -2.95 -5.41
C VAL A 140 -2.89 -2.26 -4.84
N TRP A 141 -2.84 -2.08 -3.53
CA TRP A 141 -1.67 -1.53 -2.84
C TRP A 141 -0.41 -2.39 -3.09
N ALA A 142 -0.47 -3.71 -2.88
CA ALA A 142 0.69 -4.60 -3.10
C ALA A 142 1.19 -4.56 -4.56
N ARG A 143 0.28 -4.46 -5.54
CA ARG A 143 0.65 -4.29 -6.96
C ARG A 143 1.35 -2.95 -7.21
N ALA A 144 0.88 -1.86 -6.61
CA ALA A 144 1.53 -0.56 -6.73
C ALA A 144 2.96 -0.59 -6.13
N MET A 145 3.13 -1.20 -4.94
CA MET A 145 4.44 -1.37 -4.30
C MET A 145 5.42 -2.16 -5.18
N VAL A 146 4.98 -3.29 -5.74
CA VAL A 146 5.82 -4.12 -6.62
C VAL A 146 6.07 -3.46 -7.96
N GLY A 147 5.07 -2.78 -8.53
CA GLY A 147 5.22 -2.01 -9.77
C GLY A 147 6.29 -0.93 -9.61
N GLU A 148 6.27 -0.17 -8.51
CA GLU A 148 7.31 0.84 -8.25
C GLU A 148 8.68 0.21 -8.00
N ALA A 149 8.77 -0.89 -7.26
CA ALA A 149 10.04 -1.58 -7.06
C ALA A 149 10.64 -2.07 -8.38
N CYS A 150 9.81 -2.59 -9.28
CA CYS A 150 10.21 -2.98 -10.62
C CYS A 150 10.69 -1.79 -11.45
N GLU A 151 9.98 -0.67 -11.38
CA GLU A 151 10.34 0.55 -12.09
C GLU A 151 11.68 1.15 -11.59
N ARG A 152 11.88 1.23 -10.27
CA ARG A 152 13.17 1.65 -9.68
C ARG A 152 14.30 0.72 -10.14
N LEU A 153 14.07 -0.58 -10.19
CA LEU A 153 15.06 -1.56 -10.63
C LEU A 153 15.38 -1.43 -12.14
N ARG A 154 14.37 -1.20 -12.97
CA ARG A 154 14.55 -0.93 -14.41
C ARG A 154 15.46 0.28 -14.62
N VAL A 155 15.16 1.39 -13.96
CA VAL A 155 15.96 2.62 -14.04
C VAL A 155 17.38 2.42 -13.52
N GLU A 156 17.57 1.62 -12.46
CA GLU A 156 18.91 1.26 -11.95
C GLU A 156 19.72 0.47 -12.99
N CYS A 157 19.12 -0.54 -13.62
CA CYS A 157 19.75 -1.30 -14.70
C CYS A 157 20.11 -0.43 -15.90
N GLU A 158 19.21 0.49 -16.30
CA GLU A 158 19.47 1.41 -17.41
C GLU A 158 20.65 2.34 -17.13
N ARG A 159 20.73 2.91 -15.92
CA ARG A 159 21.86 3.75 -15.49
C ARG A 159 23.18 2.97 -15.43
N ALA A 160 23.12 1.69 -15.11
CA ALA A 160 24.27 0.79 -15.08
C ALA A 160 24.63 0.21 -16.47
N ASN A 161 23.92 0.59 -17.53
CA ASN A 161 24.05 0.01 -18.88
C ASN A 161 23.88 -1.52 -18.90
N ASP A 162 22.98 -2.04 -18.06
CA ASP A 162 22.71 -3.46 -17.82
C ASP A 162 21.26 -3.85 -18.17
N ALA A 163 20.74 -3.27 -19.26
CA ALA A 163 19.38 -3.54 -19.76
C ALA A 163 19.14 -5.02 -20.06
N ALA A 164 20.18 -5.75 -20.50
CA ALA A 164 20.10 -7.19 -20.76
C ALA A 164 19.74 -7.99 -19.49
N SER A 165 20.25 -7.62 -18.32
CA SER A 165 19.85 -8.28 -17.07
C SER A 165 18.38 -8.01 -16.75
N TRP A 166 17.92 -6.76 -16.90
CA TRP A 166 16.53 -6.37 -16.68
C TRP A 166 15.56 -7.16 -17.57
N GLU A 167 15.81 -7.20 -18.87
CA GLU A 167 15.00 -7.96 -19.82
C GLU A 167 14.95 -9.47 -19.48
N SER A 168 16.06 -10.05 -18.99
CA SER A 168 16.10 -11.46 -18.55
C SER A 168 15.17 -11.69 -17.36
N PHE A 169 15.23 -10.76 -16.41
CA PHE A 169 14.39 -10.77 -15.22
C PHE A 169 12.92 -10.62 -15.60
N GLU A 170 12.58 -9.66 -16.45
CA GLU A 170 11.22 -9.42 -16.91
C GLU A 170 10.65 -10.65 -17.65
N ALA A 171 11.41 -11.21 -18.60
CA ALA A 171 11.01 -12.40 -19.36
C ALA A 171 10.79 -13.62 -18.44
N HIS A 172 11.68 -13.85 -17.48
CA HIS A 172 11.58 -15.01 -16.60
C HIS A 172 10.52 -14.83 -15.50
N VAL A 173 10.61 -13.74 -14.75
CA VAL A 173 9.83 -13.53 -13.51
C VAL A 173 8.42 -13.04 -13.82
N MET A 174 8.25 -12.14 -14.79
CA MET A 174 6.93 -11.57 -15.10
C MET A 174 6.19 -12.36 -16.19
N ARG A 175 6.92 -12.86 -17.20
CA ARG A 175 6.33 -13.59 -18.33
C ARG A 175 6.44 -15.11 -18.23
N GLY A 176 7.19 -15.64 -17.26
CA GLY A 176 7.31 -17.08 -17.02
C GLY A 176 8.15 -17.84 -18.05
N ALA A 177 8.99 -17.16 -18.84
CA ALA A 177 9.85 -17.82 -19.82
C ALA A 177 10.97 -18.63 -19.13
N SER A 178 11.32 -19.80 -19.69
CA SER A 178 12.49 -20.56 -19.23
C SER A 178 13.79 -19.89 -19.66
N TYR A 179 14.89 -20.13 -18.94
CA TYR A 179 16.20 -19.60 -19.31
C TYR A 179 16.64 -20.07 -20.71
N ALA A 180 16.37 -21.33 -21.07
CA ALA A 180 16.59 -21.86 -22.42
C ALA A 180 15.82 -21.11 -23.52
N ALA A 181 14.59 -20.66 -23.24
CA ALA A 181 13.80 -19.87 -24.20
C ALA A 181 14.37 -18.46 -24.36
N ILE A 182 14.78 -17.83 -23.25
CA ILE A 182 15.40 -16.49 -23.23
C ILE A 182 16.75 -16.50 -23.97
N ALA A 183 17.61 -17.50 -23.71
CA ALA A 183 18.90 -17.64 -24.37
C ALA A 183 18.73 -17.80 -25.90
N ARG A 184 17.81 -18.67 -26.33
CA ARG A 184 17.48 -18.85 -27.76
C ARG A 184 16.96 -17.57 -28.40
N ALA A 185 16.04 -16.86 -27.74
CA ALA A 185 15.48 -15.61 -28.27
C ALA A 185 16.55 -14.52 -28.49
N ARG A 186 17.68 -14.60 -27.77
CA ARG A 186 18.81 -13.68 -27.88
C ARG A 186 19.92 -14.14 -28.81
N GLY A 187 19.82 -15.35 -29.39
CA GLY A 187 20.91 -15.95 -30.14
C GLY A 187 22.14 -16.30 -29.29
N ASP A 188 21.97 -16.44 -27.97
CA ASP A 188 23.06 -16.82 -27.06
C ASP A 188 23.19 -18.34 -27.02
N HIS A 189 24.15 -18.86 -27.78
CA HIS A 189 24.43 -20.28 -27.91
C HIS A 189 25.59 -20.76 -26.99
N ALA A 190 26.06 -19.92 -26.08
CA ALA A 190 27.10 -20.33 -25.14
C ALA A 190 26.60 -21.46 -24.23
N SER A 191 27.46 -22.43 -23.92
CA SER A 191 27.13 -23.57 -23.05
C SER A 191 26.69 -23.17 -21.64
N ASN A 192 27.09 -21.98 -21.18
CA ASN A 192 26.74 -21.38 -19.88
C ASN A 192 25.70 -20.24 -19.97
N ALA A 193 25.01 -20.07 -21.10
CA ALA A 193 24.04 -18.99 -21.30
C ALA A 193 22.93 -19.02 -20.23
N GLU A 194 22.33 -20.19 -20.00
CA GLU A 194 21.26 -20.35 -19.00
C GLU A 194 21.73 -20.07 -17.57
N GLU A 195 22.95 -20.48 -17.23
CA GLU A 195 23.54 -20.21 -15.92
C GLU A 195 23.77 -18.72 -15.70
N ARG A 196 24.30 -18.00 -16.71
CA ARG A 196 24.47 -16.54 -16.66
C ARG A 196 23.14 -15.83 -16.46
N LEU A 197 22.10 -16.23 -17.21
CA LEU A 197 20.75 -15.69 -17.06
C LEU A 197 20.22 -15.92 -15.64
N ALA A 198 20.36 -17.14 -15.11
CA ALA A 198 19.92 -17.46 -13.75
C ALA A 198 20.65 -16.63 -12.68
N VAL A 199 21.96 -16.41 -12.82
CA VAL A 199 22.73 -15.53 -11.93
C VAL A 199 22.23 -14.09 -11.98
N ALA A 200 22.02 -13.56 -13.19
CA ALA A 200 21.51 -12.20 -13.39
C ALA A 200 20.12 -12.02 -12.77
N VAL A 201 19.19 -12.95 -13.02
CA VAL A 201 17.83 -12.92 -12.45
C VAL A 201 17.87 -13.04 -10.92
N ARG A 202 18.67 -13.93 -10.35
CA ARG A 202 18.80 -14.04 -8.88
C ARG A 202 19.35 -12.76 -8.23
N ARG A 203 20.31 -12.10 -8.88
CA ARG A 203 20.84 -10.81 -8.42
C ARG A 203 19.73 -9.75 -8.40
N LEU A 204 18.95 -9.65 -9.48
CA LEU A 204 17.84 -8.70 -9.57
C LEU A 204 16.69 -9.01 -8.61
N LEU A 205 16.39 -10.28 -8.35
CA LEU A 205 15.43 -10.67 -7.30
C LEU A 205 15.88 -10.20 -5.90
N ARG A 206 17.17 -10.33 -5.57
CA ARG A 206 17.72 -9.82 -4.31
C ARG A 206 17.60 -8.30 -4.22
N ARG A 207 17.93 -7.60 -5.32
CA ARG A 207 17.81 -6.14 -5.37
C ARG A 207 16.36 -5.68 -5.25
N MET A 208 15.43 -6.30 -5.98
CA MET A 208 13.99 -6.03 -5.86
C MET A 208 13.49 -6.21 -4.42
N ARG A 209 13.92 -7.27 -3.72
CA ARG A 209 13.58 -7.46 -2.31
C ARG A 209 14.11 -6.34 -1.43
N ALA A 210 15.33 -5.85 -1.67
CA ALA A 210 15.89 -4.70 -0.96
C ALA A 210 15.10 -3.41 -1.25
N THR A 211 14.80 -3.13 -2.53
CA THR A 211 13.98 -1.98 -2.94
C THR A 211 12.59 -2.02 -2.32
N LEU A 212 11.96 -3.18 -2.22
CA LEU A 212 10.68 -3.32 -1.52
C LEU A 212 10.80 -3.05 -0.01
N ARG A 213 11.92 -3.39 0.63
CA ARG A 213 12.15 -3.01 2.04
C ARG A 213 12.27 -1.50 2.18
N GLU A 214 13.07 -0.86 1.33
CA GLU A 214 13.25 0.59 1.30
C GLU A 214 11.88 1.29 1.15
N LEU A 215 11.07 0.85 0.18
CA LEU A 215 9.71 1.37 0.00
C LEU A 215 8.82 1.17 1.23
N LEU A 216 8.85 0.00 1.87
CA LEU A 216 8.03 -0.24 3.07
C LEU A 216 8.48 0.63 4.26
N GLN A 217 9.79 0.89 4.39
CA GLN A 217 10.32 1.83 5.39
C GLN A 217 9.89 3.26 5.10
N GLU A 218 9.92 3.69 3.82
CA GLU A 218 9.37 4.99 3.39
C GLU A 218 7.90 5.15 3.79
N GLU A 219 7.13 4.05 3.81
CA GLU A 219 5.72 4.00 4.21
C GLU A 219 5.48 3.83 5.73
N GLY A 220 6.53 3.97 6.55
CA GLY A 220 6.39 3.92 8.01
C GLY A 220 6.31 2.52 8.60
N VAL A 221 6.69 1.47 7.86
CA VAL A 221 6.81 0.11 8.42
C VAL A 221 8.09 0.02 9.25
N ALA A 222 7.95 -0.38 10.51
CA ALA A 222 9.06 -0.55 11.43
C ALA A 222 9.98 -1.69 10.97
N GLU A 223 11.28 -1.59 11.29
CA GLU A 223 12.31 -2.52 10.79
C GLU A 223 12.04 -3.98 11.16
N ASP A 224 11.56 -4.21 12.38
CA ASP A 224 11.17 -5.52 12.91
C ASP A 224 9.90 -6.09 12.25
N GLU A 225 9.07 -5.24 11.64
CA GLU A 225 7.88 -5.65 10.88
C GLU A 225 8.13 -5.87 9.39
N LEU A 226 9.27 -5.41 8.84
CA LEU A 226 9.54 -5.47 7.39
C LEU A 226 9.48 -6.89 6.82
N ASP A 227 10.04 -7.87 7.52
CA ASP A 227 10.02 -9.26 7.03
C ASP A 227 8.61 -9.84 7.00
N ARG A 228 7.75 -9.42 7.94
CA ARG A 228 6.34 -9.80 7.95
C ARG A 228 5.62 -9.12 6.80
N GLU A 229 5.76 -7.81 6.62
CA GLU A 229 5.06 -7.09 5.55
C GLU A 229 5.51 -7.54 4.16
N LEU A 230 6.79 -7.83 3.93
CA LEU A 230 7.27 -8.41 2.67
C LEU A 230 6.60 -9.75 2.34
N ARG A 231 6.43 -10.62 3.34
CA ARG A 231 5.73 -11.90 3.16
C ARG A 231 4.27 -11.65 2.79
N LEU A 232 3.61 -10.70 3.44
CA LEU A 232 2.23 -10.35 3.16
C LEU A 232 2.05 -9.73 1.78
N VAL A 233 2.90 -8.78 1.36
CA VAL A 233 2.92 -8.24 -0.02
C VAL A 233 3.05 -9.36 -1.04
N SER A 234 3.97 -10.30 -0.82
CA SER A 234 4.17 -11.45 -1.71
C SER A 234 2.98 -12.40 -1.75
N ALA A 235 2.26 -12.57 -0.64
CA ALA A 235 1.06 -13.41 -0.56
C ALA A 235 -0.14 -12.76 -1.26
N ARG A 236 -0.31 -11.44 -1.08
CA ARG A 236 -1.39 -10.64 -1.70
C ARG A 236 -1.35 -10.67 -3.23
N LEU A 237 -0.21 -10.94 -3.84
CA LEU A 237 -0.07 -11.07 -5.30
C LEU A 237 -0.41 -12.46 -5.85
N ARG A 238 -0.45 -13.50 -5.01
CA ARG A 238 -0.66 -14.91 -5.44
C ARG A 238 -2.11 -15.38 -5.34
N GLY A 239 -2.96 -14.68 -4.59
CA GLY A 239 -4.40 -14.94 -4.49
C GLY A 239 -5.19 -14.03 -5.40
#